data_AF-A0A858REE2-F1
#
_entry.id   AF-A0A858REE2-F1
#
_cell.length_a   1.000
_cell.length_b   1.000
_cell.length_c   1.000
_cell.angle_alpha   90.00
_cell.angle_beta   90.00
_cell.angle_gamma   90.00
#
_symmetry.space_group_name_H-M   'P 1'
#
loop_
_entity.id
_entity.type
_entity.pdbx_description
1 polymer ?
#
loop_
_entity_poly.entity_id
_entity_poly.type
_entity_poly.pdbx_seq_one_letter_code
_entity_poly.pdbx_strand_id
1 'polypeptide(L)'
;MLLRALLLSLCASLPIFAESLPDLPASERILTETEVKNFWLNTIRQRPVPPTPSRLYPEQRQRRQNLIDSRLGLMNEIRGGSHDVNARLVCLEHNVAAWRAQGNPDKAWETEKQLLLLREHLAKLATLQAEKESAEKISATADEVASLRAEIDQLRSQLSSMPSY
;
A
#
# COMPACT_ATOMS: atom_id res chain seq x y z
N MET A 1 -9.21 7.14 -31.20
CA MET A 1 -8.89 7.93 -29.99
C MET A 1 -9.76 7.62 -28.78
N LEU A 2 -10.96 7.04 -28.93
CA LEU A 2 -11.85 6.69 -27.82
C LEU A 2 -11.34 5.52 -26.92
N LEU A 3 -10.44 4.67 -27.42
CA LEU A 3 -9.94 3.50 -26.68
C LEU A 3 -8.96 3.86 -25.54
N ARG A 4 -8.19 4.95 -25.69
CA ARG A 4 -7.21 5.41 -24.67
C ARG A 4 -7.90 6.02 -23.45
N ALA A 5 -9.02 6.72 -23.63
CA ALA A 5 -9.78 7.30 -22.53
C ALA A 5 -10.51 6.24 -21.70
N LEU A 6 -10.88 5.11 -22.33
CA LEU A 6 -11.58 4.01 -21.66
C LEU A 6 -10.64 3.15 -20.79
N LEU A 7 -9.36 3.03 -21.17
CA LEU A 7 -8.32 2.37 -20.37
C LEU A 7 -7.88 3.20 -19.15
N LEU A 8 -7.89 4.53 -19.26
CA LEU A 8 -7.59 5.44 -18.14
C LEU A 8 -8.71 5.45 -17.08
N SER A 9 -9.96 5.26 -17.48
CA SER A 9 -11.11 5.21 -16.56
C SER A 9 -11.16 3.90 -15.73
N LEU A 10 -10.68 2.78 -16.28
CA LEU A 10 -10.71 1.49 -15.59
C LEU A 10 -9.60 1.29 -14.53
N CYS A 11 -8.55 2.12 -14.54
CA CYS A 11 -7.48 2.04 -13.54
C CYS A 11 -7.75 2.84 -12.26
N ALA A 12 -8.88 3.56 -12.19
CA ALA A 12 -9.27 4.37 -11.02
C ALA A 12 -9.70 3.54 -9.80
N SER A 13 -9.73 2.21 -9.90
CA SER A 13 -10.13 1.32 -8.81
C SER A 13 -9.31 0.03 -8.78
N LEU A 14 -8.00 0.14 -8.86
CA LEU A 14 -7.16 -0.93 -8.32
C LEU A 14 -6.87 -0.59 -6.85
N PRO A 15 -7.53 -1.25 -5.88
CA PRO A 15 -6.97 -1.35 -4.54
C PRO A 15 -5.71 -2.19 -4.69
N ILE A 16 -4.58 -1.54 -4.97
CA ILE A 16 -3.27 -2.20 -5.01
C ILE A 16 -2.98 -2.63 -3.57
N PHE A 17 -3.36 -3.88 -3.26
CA PHE A 17 -2.94 -4.68 -2.12
C PHE A 17 -3.13 -4.05 -0.73
N ALA A 18 -4.37 -4.04 -0.24
CA ALA A 18 -4.69 -3.80 1.17
C ALA A 18 -5.25 -5.04 1.90
N GLU A 19 -5.43 -6.18 1.23
CA GLU A 19 -6.15 -7.34 1.80
C GLU A 19 -5.44 -8.01 3.01
N SER A 20 -4.22 -7.60 3.35
CA SER A 20 -3.46 -8.14 4.50
C SER A 20 -3.27 -7.19 5.68
N LEU A 21 -3.57 -5.89 5.55
CA LEU A 21 -3.31 -4.90 6.60
C LEU A 21 -4.59 -4.61 7.41
N PRO A 22 -4.49 -4.44 8.74
CA PRO A 22 -5.66 -4.09 9.55
C PRO A 22 -6.22 -2.70 9.20
N ASP A 23 -7.54 -2.59 9.06
CA ASP A 23 -8.22 -1.31 8.89
C ASP A 23 -8.07 -0.41 10.13
N LEU A 24 -7.84 0.89 9.89
CA LEU A 24 -7.84 1.88 10.96
C LEU A 24 -9.27 2.16 11.44
N PRO A 25 -9.50 2.28 12.76
CA PRO A 25 -10.77 2.74 13.27
C PRO A 25 -10.96 4.24 12.98
N ALA A 26 -12.20 4.64 12.71
CA ALA A 26 -12.54 6.05 12.59
C ALA A 26 -12.18 6.81 13.90
N SER A 27 -11.52 7.95 13.75
CA SER A 27 -11.12 8.80 14.88
C SER A 27 -11.01 10.25 14.42
N GLU A 28 -11.31 11.17 15.33
CA GLU A 28 -11.10 12.61 15.12
C GLU A 28 -9.62 13.00 15.30
N ARG A 29 -8.76 12.09 15.76
CA ARG A 29 -7.35 12.34 15.93
C ARG A 29 -6.61 12.32 14.59
N ILE A 30 -5.77 13.31 14.35
CA ILE A 30 -4.80 13.32 13.25
C ILE A 30 -3.69 12.32 13.56
N LEU A 31 -3.42 11.44 12.61
CA LEU A 31 -2.42 10.39 12.72
C LEU A 31 -1.21 10.72 11.86
N THR A 32 -0.05 10.27 12.32
CA THR A 32 1.18 10.21 11.53
C THR A 32 1.34 8.83 10.88
N GLU A 33 2.14 8.74 9.82
CA GLU A 33 2.44 7.45 9.16
C GLU A 33 3.03 6.42 10.14
N THR A 34 3.85 6.88 11.09
CA THR A 34 4.43 6.02 12.13
C THR A 34 3.35 5.45 13.06
N GLU A 35 2.33 6.24 13.39
CA GLU A 35 1.21 5.78 14.21
C GLU A 35 0.33 4.76 13.48
N VAL A 36 0.11 4.94 12.18
CA VAL A 36 -0.57 3.94 11.34
C VAL A 36 0.21 2.62 11.33
N LYS A 37 1.53 2.67 11.09
CA LYS A 37 2.38 1.47 11.13
C LYS A 37 2.40 0.80 12.49
N ASN A 38 2.46 1.60 13.57
CA ASN A 38 2.42 1.09 14.93
C ASN A 38 1.08 0.43 15.25
N PHE A 39 -0.04 1.01 14.79
CA PHE A 39 -1.36 0.41 14.91
C PHE A 39 -1.41 -0.96 14.24
N TRP A 40 -0.91 -1.08 13.01
CA TRP A 40 -0.83 -2.37 12.30
C TRP A 40 0.01 -3.39 13.05
N LEU A 41 1.23 -3.02 13.44
CA LEU A 41 2.13 -3.89 14.18
C LEU A 41 1.51 -4.37 15.50
N ASN A 42 0.84 -3.48 16.23
CA ASN A 42 0.19 -3.81 17.50
C ASN A 42 -1.02 -4.72 17.26
N THR A 43 -1.84 -4.44 16.26
CA THR A 43 -3.00 -5.28 15.91
C THR A 43 -2.57 -6.68 15.48
N ILE A 44 -1.50 -6.79 14.69
CA ILE A 44 -0.93 -8.09 14.32
C ILE A 44 -0.40 -8.81 15.58
N ARG A 45 0.28 -8.13 16.51
CA ARG A 45 0.78 -8.77 17.74
C ARG A 45 -0.34 -9.24 18.67
N GLN A 46 -1.43 -8.48 18.78
CA GLN A 46 -2.54 -8.73 19.70
C GLN A 46 -3.47 -9.87 19.26
N ARG A 47 -3.26 -10.49 18.11
CA ARG A 47 -3.96 -11.71 17.68
C ARG A 47 -3.14 -12.96 18.06
N PRO A 48 -3.02 -13.40 19.32
CA PRO A 48 -2.10 -14.48 19.67
C PRO A 48 -2.37 -15.74 18.84
N VAL A 49 -1.31 -16.41 18.39
CA VAL A 49 -1.45 -17.77 17.86
C VAL A 49 -1.86 -18.65 19.04
N PRO A 50 -3.02 -19.33 19.00
CA PRO A 50 -3.51 -20.12 20.14
C PRO A 50 -2.45 -21.13 20.56
N PRO A 51 -2.28 -21.50 21.84
CA PRO A 51 -1.23 -22.42 22.26
C PRO A 51 -1.26 -23.74 21.47
N THR A 52 -0.09 -24.35 21.25
CA THR A 52 0.00 -25.59 20.45
C THR A 52 -0.72 -26.72 21.21
N PRO A 53 -1.80 -27.30 20.65
CA PRO A 53 -2.44 -28.43 21.30
C PRO A 53 -1.51 -29.65 21.27
N SER A 54 -1.62 -30.49 22.28
CA SER A 54 -0.69 -31.61 22.55
C SER A 54 -0.65 -32.68 21.45
N ARG A 55 -1.58 -32.68 20.49
CA ARG A 55 -1.62 -33.59 19.35
C ARG A 55 -2.12 -32.88 18.09
N LEU A 56 -1.22 -32.26 17.34
CA LEU A 56 -1.50 -31.80 15.97
C LEU A 56 -1.02 -32.86 14.97
N TYR A 57 -1.86 -33.17 13.99
CA TYR A 57 -1.43 -33.92 12.82
C TYR A 57 -0.31 -33.15 12.08
N PRO A 58 0.62 -33.82 11.38
CA PRO A 58 1.74 -33.17 10.67
C PRO A 58 1.29 -31.98 9.80
N GLU A 59 0.20 -32.13 9.05
CA GLU A 59 -0.33 -31.06 8.19
C GLU A 59 -0.80 -29.83 8.98
N GLN A 60 -1.41 -30.03 10.15
CA GLN A 60 -1.87 -28.94 11.00
C GLN A 60 -0.69 -28.20 11.65
N ARG A 61 0.40 -28.91 11.97
CA ARG A 61 1.67 -28.30 12.40
C ARG A 61 2.25 -27.43 11.29
N GLN A 62 2.29 -27.93 10.06
CA GLN A 62 2.80 -27.17 8.91
C GLN A 62 1.97 -25.91 8.65
N ARG A 63 0.64 -26.02 8.60
CA ARG A 63 -0.25 -24.85 8.41
C ARG A 63 -0.05 -23.79 9.49
N ARG A 64 0.09 -24.23 10.74
CA ARG A 64 0.36 -23.34 11.88
C ARG A 64 1.72 -22.65 11.76
N GLN A 65 2.77 -23.40 11.37
CA GLN A 65 4.10 -22.83 11.16
C GLN A 65 4.08 -21.79 10.03
N ASN A 66 3.47 -22.12 8.90
CA ASN A 66 3.30 -21.18 7.78
C ASN A 66 2.58 -19.90 8.21
N LEU A 67 1.57 -20.02 9.09
CA LEU A 67 0.85 -18.85 9.63
C LEU A 67 1.73 -18.00 10.55
N ILE A 68 2.58 -18.62 11.38
CA ILE A 68 3.55 -17.91 12.22
C ILE A 68 4.56 -17.17 11.32
N ASP A 69 5.12 -17.87 10.34
CA ASP A 69 6.14 -17.35 9.44
C ASP A 69 5.59 -16.21 8.58
N SER A 70 4.39 -16.37 8.02
CA SER A 70 3.69 -15.32 7.26
C SER A 70 3.49 -14.05 8.10
N ARG A 71 3.11 -14.20 9.37
CA ARG A 71 2.90 -13.05 10.26
C ARG A 71 4.20 -12.34 10.64
N LEU A 72 5.25 -13.10 10.92
CA LEU A 72 6.57 -12.52 11.17
C LEU A 72 7.12 -11.83 9.91
N GLY A 73 6.91 -12.43 8.74
CA GLY A 73 7.22 -11.84 7.43
C GLY A 73 6.54 -10.48 7.26
N LEU A 74 5.21 -10.43 7.39
CA LEU A 74 4.43 -9.19 7.28
C LEU A 74 4.90 -8.12 8.27
N MET A 75 5.17 -8.49 9.53
CA MET A 75 5.69 -7.54 10.51
C MET A 75 7.06 -6.98 10.13
N ASN A 76 7.92 -7.79 9.51
CA ASN A 76 9.23 -7.36 9.05
C ASN A 76 9.12 -6.51 7.78
N GLU A 77 8.20 -6.81 6.87
CA GLU A 77 7.89 -5.99 5.69
C GLU A 77 7.38 -4.59 6.10
N ILE A 78 6.49 -4.52 7.09
CA ILE A 78 6.00 -3.23 7.64
C ILE A 78 7.16 -2.43 8.25
N ARG A 79 8.04 -3.08 9.02
CA ARG A 79 9.22 -2.40 9.61
C ARG A 79 10.25 -2.00 8.56
N GLY A 80 10.45 -2.83 7.56
CA GLY A 80 11.40 -2.64 6.46
C GLY A 80 10.97 -1.62 5.40
N GLY A 81 9.76 -1.06 5.54
CA GLY A 81 9.27 0.03 4.69
C GLY A 81 8.51 -0.43 3.43
N SER A 82 8.32 -1.74 3.25
CA SER A 82 7.59 -2.29 2.10
C SER A 82 6.13 -1.82 2.03
N HIS A 83 5.58 -1.34 3.15
CA HIS A 83 4.21 -0.81 3.24
C HIS A 83 4.16 0.70 3.54
N ASP A 84 5.25 1.46 3.34
CA ASP A 84 5.27 2.90 3.67
C ASP A 84 4.29 3.71 2.82
N VAL A 85 4.22 3.41 1.52
CA VAL A 85 3.25 4.07 0.62
C VAL A 85 1.81 3.76 1.02
N ASN A 86 1.54 2.53 1.48
CA ASN A 86 0.23 2.15 1.99
C ASN A 86 -0.08 2.87 3.30
N ALA A 87 0.91 3.00 4.20
CA ALA A 87 0.75 3.72 5.46
C ALA A 87 0.41 5.19 5.21
N ARG A 88 1.06 5.80 4.22
CA ARG A 88 0.78 7.17 3.78
C ARG A 88 -0.62 7.31 3.19
N LEU A 89 -1.03 6.41 2.31
CA LEU A 89 -2.39 6.41 1.73
C LEU A 89 -3.45 6.40 2.84
N VAL A 90 -3.34 5.42 3.73
CA VAL A 90 -4.28 5.23 4.84
C VAL A 90 -4.24 6.40 5.83
N CYS A 91 -3.05 6.95 6.11
CA CYS A 91 -2.86 8.15 6.92
C CYS A 91 -3.60 9.36 6.35
N LEU A 92 -3.41 9.65 5.06
CA LEU A 92 -4.05 10.79 4.39
C LEU A 92 -5.57 10.62 4.33
N GLU A 93 -6.08 9.43 4.01
CA GLU A 93 -7.52 9.13 4.00
C GLU A 93 -8.16 9.36 5.38
N HIS A 94 -7.51 8.84 6.43
CA HIS A 94 -7.95 9.05 7.81
C HIS A 94 -7.94 10.54 8.19
N ASN A 95 -6.85 11.23 7.86
CA ASN A 95 -6.66 12.64 8.22
C ASN A 95 -7.64 13.57 7.51
N VAL A 96 -8.05 13.26 6.27
CA VAL A 96 -9.13 14.00 5.58
C VAL A 96 -10.43 13.92 6.40
N ALA A 97 -10.81 12.72 6.84
CA ALA A 97 -12.01 12.54 7.65
C ALA A 97 -11.90 13.26 9.01
N ALA A 98 -10.75 13.15 9.67
CA ALA A 98 -10.50 13.80 10.95
C ALA A 98 -10.51 15.34 10.84
N TRP A 99 -9.90 15.93 9.80
CA TRP A 99 -9.95 17.38 9.58
C TRP A 99 -11.37 17.90 9.32
N ARG A 100 -12.18 17.14 8.58
CA ARG A 100 -13.60 17.45 8.35
C ARG A 100 -14.39 17.41 9.66
N ALA A 101 -14.19 16.38 10.49
CA ALA A 101 -14.84 16.26 11.79
C ALA A 101 -14.47 17.40 12.75
N GLN A 102 -13.22 17.88 12.70
CA GLN A 102 -12.75 19.02 13.50
C GLN A 102 -13.18 20.40 12.96
N GLY A 103 -13.86 20.47 11.81
CA GLY A 103 -14.27 21.74 11.20
C GLY A 103 -13.12 22.54 10.57
N ASN A 104 -12.04 21.87 10.12
CA ASN A 104 -10.89 22.49 9.44
C ASN A 104 -10.89 22.17 7.94
N PRO A 105 -11.75 22.82 7.10
CA PRO A 105 -11.92 22.47 5.70
C PRO A 105 -10.68 22.72 4.85
N ASP A 106 -9.89 23.77 5.14
CA ASP A 106 -8.69 24.10 4.37
C ASP A 106 -7.64 22.99 4.47
N LYS A 107 -7.43 22.47 5.68
CA LYS A 107 -6.51 21.35 5.93
C LYS A 107 -7.04 20.04 5.32
N ALA A 108 -8.36 19.83 5.37
CA ALA A 108 -8.99 18.68 4.73
C ALA A 108 -8.75 18.71 3.21
N TRP A 109 -8.92 19.88 2.57
CA TRP A 109 -8.70 20.05 1.14
C TRP A 109 -7.23 19.87 0.75
N GLU A 110 -6.30 20.43 1.51
CA GLU A 110 -4.87 20.24 1.26
C GLU A 110 -4.46 18.76 1.37
N THR A 111 -4.95 18.07 2.40
CA THR A 111 -4.72 16.64 2.60
C THR A 111 -5.35 15.81 1.47
N GLU A 112 -6.54 16.17 1.01
CA GLU A 112 -7.24 15.52 -0.11
C GLU A 112 -6.50 15.72 -1.43
N LYS A 113 -5.91 16.90 -1.67
CA LYS A 113 -5.05 17.14 -2.83
C LYS A 113 -3.81 16.24 -2.80
N GLN A 114 -3.16 16.09 -1.65
CA GLN A 114 -2.02 15.18 -1.50
C GLN A 114 -2.43 13.72 -1.74
N LEU A 115 -3.59 13.32 -1.23
CA LEU A 115 -4.15 11.99 -1.44
C LEU A 115 -4.41 11.71 -2.93
N LEU A 116 -4.98 12.68 -3.65
CA LEU A 116 -5.23 12.57 -5.10
C LEU A 116 -3.92 12.42 -5.88
N LEU A 117 -2.92 13.27 -5.61
CA LEU A 117 -1.61 13.17 -6.25
C LEU A 117 -0.96 11.81 -6.01
N LEU A 118 -1.03 11.30 -4.78
CA LEU A 118 -0.49 9.99 -4.43
C LEU A 118 -1.16 8.86 -5.22
N ARG A 119 -2.49 8.91 -5.35
CA ARG A 119 -3.28 7.93 -6.14
C ARG A 119 -2.95 8.01 -7.63
N GLU A 120 -2.77 9.21 -8.17
CA GLU A 120 -2.36 9.40 -9.57
C GLU A 120 -0.97 8.80 -9.85
N HIS A 121 0.00 9.05 -8.97
CA HIS A 121 1.34 8.46 -9.10
C HIS A 121 1.32 6.93 -9.01
N LEU A 122 0.50 6.36 -8.12
CA LEU A 122 0.32 4.92 -8.01
C LEU A 122 -0.33 4.30 -9.24
N ALA A 123 -1.37 4.96 -9.78
CA ALA A 123 -1.99 4.53 -11.03
C ALA A 123 -0.99 4.54 -12.19
N LYS A 124 -0.17 5.61 -12.31
CA LYS A 124 0.89 5.70 -13.31
C LYS A 124 1.94 4.60 -13.15
N LEU A 125 2.32 4.29 -11.92
CA LEU A 125 3.28 3.22 -11.64
C LEU A 125 2.71 1.86 -12.05
N ALA A 126 1.44 1.59 -11.78
CA ALA A 126 0.78 0.36 -12.18
C ALA A 126 0.70 0.22 -13.71
N THR A 127 0.39 1.30 -14.43
CA THR A 127 0.37 1.28 -15.90
C THR A 127 1.75 0.99 -16.49
N LEU A 128 2.80 1.63 -15.96
CA LEU A 128 4.17 1.40 -16.44
C LEU A 128 4.66 -0.02 -16.15
N GLN A 129 4.29 -0.59 -15.00
CA GLN A 129 4.60 -1.99 -14.68
C GLN A 129 3.91 -2.95 -15.66
N ALA A 130 2.62 -2.73 -15.97
CA ALA A 130 1.90 -3.55 -16.93
C ALA A 130 2.52 -3.44 -18.34
N GLU A 131 2.92 -2.24 -18.76
CA GLU A 131 3.61 -2.01 -20.03
C GLU A 131 4.97 -2.74 -20.07
N LYS A 132 5.76 -2.66 -19.00
CA LYS A 132 7.02 -3.39 -18.87
C LYS A 132 6.82 -4.90 -18.99
N GLU A 133 5.87 -5.46 -18.25
CA GLU A 133 5.57 -6.90 -18.31
C GLU A 133 5.10 -7.35 -19.70
N SER A 134 4.32 -6.51 -20.38
CA SER A 134 3.90 -6.78 -21.75
C SER A 134 5.08 -6.72 -22.72
N ALA A 135 5.96 -5.73 -22.59
CA ALA A 135 7.16 -5.57 -23.41
C ALA A 135 8.12 -6.77 -23.25
N GLU A 136 8.31 -7.23 -22.01
CA GLU A 136 9.12 -8.42 -21.70
C GLU A 136 8.54 -9.70 -22.32
N LYS A 137 7.21 -9.83 -22.39
CA LYS A 137 6.53 -10.98 -23.02
C LYS A 137 6.57 -10.95 -24.56
N ILE A 138 6.60 -9.76 -25.16
CA ILE A 138 6.53 -9.58 -26.62
C ILE A 138 7.92 -9.55 -27.29
N SER A 139 9.01 -9.78 -26.54
CA SER A 139 10.39 -9.62 -27.02
C SER A 139 10.70 -8.21 -27.54
N ALA A 140 10.12 -7.20 -26.87
CA ALA A 140 10.45 -5.80 -27.14
C ALA A 140 11.97 -5.55 -27.00
N THR A 141 12.46 -4.51 -27.67
CA THR A 141 13.91 -4.19 -27.64
C THR A 141 14.38 -3.99 -26.20
N ALA A 142 15.60 -4.43 -25.90
CA ALA A 142 16.19 -4.29 -24.56
C ALA A 142 16.18 -2.82 -24.07
N ASP A 143 16.31 -1.88 -25.01
CA ASP A 143 16.30 -0.44 -24.75
C ASP A 143 14.92 0.06 -24.28
N GLU A 144 13.82 -0.47 -24.84
CA GLU A 144 12.46 -0.12 -24.44
C GLU A 144 12.15 -0.62 -23.02
N VAL A 145 12.54 -1.85 -22.70
CA VAL A 145 12.40 -2.42 -21.35
C VAL A 145 13.27 -1.65 -20.34
N ALA A 146 14.49 -1.26 -20.73
CA ALA A 146 15.37 -0.46 -19.88
C ALA A 146 14.81 0.94 -19.60
N SER A 147 14.20 1.59 -20.59
CA SER A 147 13.55 2.90 -20.43
C SER A 147 12.38 2.84 -19.46
N LEU A 148 11.47 1.87 -19.64
CA LEU A 148 10.32 1.68 -18.74
C LEU A 148 10.77 1.39 -17.30
N ARG A 149 11.83 0.59 -17.13
CA ARG A 149 12.42 0.32 -15.82
C ARG A 149 12.96 1.58 -15.15
N ALA A 150 13.68 2.42 -15.89
CA ALA A 150 14.21 3.68 -15.38
C ALA A 150 13.08 4.62 -14.91
N GLU A 151 11.99 4.72 -15.67
CA GLU A 151 10.85 5.55 -15.28
C GLU A 151 10.13 5.02 -14.02
N ILE A 152 9.99 3.69 -13.90
CA ILE A 152 9.45 3.05 -12.69
C ILE A 152 10.32 3.36 -11.48
N ASP A 153 11.64 3.21 -11.60
CA ASP A 153 12.58 3.45 -10.49
C ASP A 153 12.58 4.93 -10.08
N GLN A 154 12.47 5.85 -11.05
CA GLN A 154 12.32 7.28 -10.78
C GLN A 154 11.02 7.58 -10.01
N LEU A 155 9.87 7.08 -10.47
CA LEU A 155 8.58 7.30 -9.80
C LEU A 155 8.56 6.71 -8.38
N ARG A 156 9.18 5.54 -8.18
CA ARG A 156 9.33 4.95 -6.84
C ARG A 156 10.14 5.84 -5.92
N SER A 157 11.25 6.40 -6.41
CA SER A 157 12.07 7.32 -5.63
C SER A 157 11.27 8.59 -5.24
N GLN A 158 10.49 9.14 -6.17
CA GLN A 158 9.65 10.31 -5.91
C GLN A 158 8.61 10.02 -4.83
N LEU A 159 7.88 8.91 -4.96
CA LEU A 159 6.91 8.45 -3.97
C LEU A 159 7.52 8.30 -2.57
N SER A 160 8.73 7.75 -2.47
CA SER A 160 9.44 7.60 -1.19
C SER A 160 9.94 8.92 -0.59
N SER A 161 10.11 9.97 -1.41
CA SER A 161 10.66 11.27 -1.02
C SER A 161 9.63 12.36 -0.76
N MET A 162 8.33 12.09 -1.02
CA MET A 162 7.29 13.09 -0.80
C MET A 162 7.20 13.45 0.70
N PRO A 163 6.97 14.73 1.06
CA PRO A 163 6.96 15.16 2.47
C PRO A 163 5.82 14.52 3.25
N SER A 164 6.11 14.01 4.46
CA SER A 164 5.14 13.52 5.44
C SER A 164 4.86 14.63 6.45
N TYR A 165 3.58 14.93 6.72
CA TYR A 165 3.14 15.92 7.72
C TYR A 165 2.48 15.24 8.92
#